data_AF-A0A356AXT7-F1
#
_entry.id   AF-A0A356AXT7-F1
#
_cell.length_a   1.000
_cell.length_b   1.000
_cell.length_c   1.000
_cell.angle_alpha   90.00
_cell.angle_beta   90.00
_cell.angle_gamma   90.00
#
_symmetry.space_group_name_H-M   'P 1'
#
loop_
_entity.id
_entity.type
_entity.pdbx_description
1 polymer ?
#
loop_
_entity_poly.entity_id
_entity_poly.type
_entity_poly.pdbx_seq_one_letter_code
_entity_poly.pdbx_strand_id
1 'polypeptide(L)'
;AIDQIGNKYATNFIILRLSDKENMEKMFAPLLKDIAEYFEQLFVEISKKIEFMDFYGHQFGMPRLGYIVLPYAIRKKIGNIKSELGLTGGPYPPRKDGGYGWFIVEESKDEQDLSGEYRSGCNITYEEGKRNCLYYYWMEKYFSKKINHNMQRLIDRQLPQECINGVIPDGLLSEDDRLRLLQANLIVKSKDGDMLHFPHFTQDQFAEFSQLMKLNDEKTEKLLVSLVHSIHKSFIDFVPKRLDSQINQWVSSFVHSITCYVAEELISRGVLEAPGDEKPLVNGVFYVEGKYISL
;
A
#
# COMPACT_ATOMS: atom_id res chain seq x y z
N ALA A 1 2.53 19.14 23.45
CA ALA A 1 2.96 19.23 22.05
C ALA A 1 3.60 20.58 21.69
N ILE A 2 3.44 21.62 22.52
CA ILE A 2 4.09 22.93 22.38
C ILE A 2 5.15 23.05 23.47
N ASP A 3 6.32 23.56 23.10
CA ASP A 3 7.44 23.81 24.00
C ASP A 3 7.73 25.31 24.09
N GLN A 4 8.05 25.76 25.29
CA GLN A 4 8.54 27.11 25.54
C GLN A 4 10.05 27.15 25.27
N ILE A 5 10.48 28.01 24.36
CA ILE A 5 11.87 28.25 23.98
C ILE A 5 12.19 29.71 24.30
N GLY A 6 12.77 29.93 25.48
CA GLY A 6 12.94 31.26 26.05
C GLY A 6 11.59 31.96 26.25
N ASN A 7 11.38 33.07 25.55
CA ASN A 7 10.14 33.85 25.63
C ASN A 7 9.13 33.52 24.51
N LYS A 8 9.38 32.47 23.71
CA LYS A 8 8.50 32.05 22.61
C LYS A 8 7.96 30.66 22.84
N TYR A 9 6.85 30.34 22.18
CA TYR A 9 6.29 29.00 22.12
C TYR A 9 6.44 28.45 20.71
N ALA A 10 6.77 27.17 20.59
CA ALA A 10 6.93 26.49 19.31
C ALA A 10 6.36 25.07 19.39
N THR A 11 5.90 24.54 18.26
CA THR A 11 5.51 23.12 18.18
C THR A 11 6.75 22.23 18.34
N ASN A 12 6.56 21.07 18.96
CA ASN A 12 7.57 20.02 19.02
C ASN A 12 7.33 18.92 17.97
N PHE A 13 6.73 19.32 16.85
CA PHE A 13 6.39 18.46 15.73
C PHE A 13 6.42 19.25 14.43
N ILE A 14 6.65 18.53 13.34
CA ILE A 14 6.65 19.07 11.98
C ILE A 14 5.21 19.17 11.49
N ILE A 15 4.87 20.32 10.91
CA ILE A 15 3.63 20.53 10.18
C ILE A 15 3.98 20.52 8.69
N LEU A 16 3.47 19.56 7.93
CA LEU A 16 3.54 19.58 6.48
C LEU A 16 2.42 20.49 5.96
N ARG A 17 2.77 21.73 5.59
CA ARG A 17 1.81 22.69 5.02
C ARG A 17 1.38 22.25 3.62
N LEU A 18 0.19 22.64 3.20
CA LEU A 18 -0.31 22.36 1.85
C LEU A 18 0.63 22.90 0.78
N SER A 19 1.14 24.12 0.97
CA SER A 19 2.10 24.74 0.04
C SER A 19 3.44 24.01 -0.03
N ASP A 20 3.95 23.49 1.09
CA ASP A 20 5.18 22.69 1.09
C ASP A 20 4.96 21.38 0.35
N LYS A 21 3.83 20.70 0.61
CA LYS A 21 3.44 19.46 -0.07
C LYS A 21 3.30 19.67 -1.58
N GLU A 22 2.57 20.69 -2.02
CA GLU A 22 2.41 21.00 -3.45
C GLU A 22 3.76 21.26 -4.13
N ASN A 23 4.68 21.97 -3.45
CA ASN A 23 6.01 22.23 -3.97
C ASN A 23 6.86 20.96 -4.07
N MET A 24 6.78 20.09 -3.06
CA MET A 24 7.42 18.77 -3.09
C MET A 24 6.88 17.94 -4.25
N GLU A 25 5.56 17.84 -4.40
CA GLU A 25 4.90 17.09 -5.48
C GLU A 25 5.34 17.55 -6.86
N LYS A 26 5.39 18.87 -7.10
CA LYS A 26 5.90 19.44 -8.36
C LYS A 26 7.37 19.08 -8.59
N MET A 27 8.19 19.09 -7.55
CA MET A 27 9.63 18.82 -7.65
C MET A 27 9.91 17.38 -8.08
N PHE A 28 9.19 16.41 -7.52
CA PHE A 28 9.44 15.00 -7.81
C PHE A 28 8.52 14.38 -8.88
N ALA A 29 7.57 15.14 -9.43
CA ALA A 29 6.67 14.67 -10.49
C ALA A 29 7.39 14.01 -11.68
N PRO A 30 8.55 14.51 -12.19
CA PRO A 30 9.28 13.83 -13.25
C PRO A 30 9.75 12.42 -12.83
N LEU A 31 10.30 12.28 -11.61
CA LEU A 31 10.76 10.98 -11.09
C LEU A 31 9.60 9.98 -10.96
N LEU A 32 8.41 10.45 -10.57
CA LEU A 32 7.22 9.60 -10.50
C LEU A 32 6.83 9.05 -11.88
N LYS A 33 6.93 9.87 -12.93
CA LYS A 33 6.65 9.44 -14.31
C LYS A 33 7.66 8.41 -14.81
N ASP A 34 8.93 8.58 -14.48
CA ASP A 34 9.99 7.61 -14.83
C ASP A 34 9.80 6.28 -14.09
N ILE A 35 9.39 6.33 -12.82
CA ILE A 35 9.05 5.13 -12.04
C ILE A 35 7.81 4.45 -12.62
N ALA A 36 6.78 5.21 -12.99
CA ALA A 36 5.58 4.65 -13.63
C ALA A 36 5.92 3.99 -14.98
N GLU A 37 6.74 4.63 -15.81
CA GLU A 37 7.21 4.04 -17.08
C GLU A 37 7.98 2.73 -16.85
N TYR A 38 8.83 2.68 -15.82
CA TYR A 38 9.50 1.45 -15.43
C TYR A 38 8.50 0.34 -15.10
N PHE A 39 7.51 0.62 -14.25
CA PHE A 39 6.52 -0.40 -13.85
C PHE A 39 5.61 -0.82 -15.01
N GLU A 40 5.26 0.10 -15.91
CA GLU A 40 4.54 -0.20 -17.14
C GLU A 40 5.32 -1.21 -18.01
N GLN A 41 6.61 -0.97 -18.25
CA GLN A 41 7.48 -1.89 -18.98
C GLN A 41 7.63 -3.23 -18.25
N LEU A 42 7.80 -3.21 -16.93
CA LEU A 42 7.90 -4.41 -16.11
C LEU A 42 6.61 -5.25 -16.21
N PHE A 43 5.44 -4.62 -16.15
CA PHE A 43 4.15 -5.30 -16.22
C PHE A 43 3.97 -6.01 -17.57
N VAL A 44 4.38 -5.37 -18.67
CA VAL A 44 4.39 -6.00 -19.99
C VAL A 44 5.34 -7.21 -20.03
N GLU A 45 6.51 -7.12 -19.40
CA GLU A 45 7.48 -8.22 -19.38
C GLU A 45 6.99 -9.42 -18.56
N ILE A 46 6.41 -9.17 -17.39
CA ILE A 46 6.03 -10.24 -16.45
C ILE A 46 4.66 -10.85 -16.74
N SER A 47 3.78 -10.16 -17.48
CA SER A 47 2.41 -10.64 -17.78
C SER A 47 2.42 -12.05 -18.36
N LYS A 48 3.26 -12.29 -19.38
CA LYS A 48 3.41 -13.60 -20.02
C LYS A 48 3.88 -14.68 -19.07
N LYS A 49 4.71 -14.35 -18.07
CA LYS A 49 5.20 -15.34 -17.10
C LYS A 49 4.10 -15.68 -16.10
N ILE A 50 3.35 -14.68 -15.65
CA ILE A 50 2.22 -14.84 -14.72
C ILE A 50 1.13 -15.72 -15.34
N GLU A 51 0.84 -15.58 -16.64
CA GLU A 51 -0.15 -16.40 -17.35
C GLU A 51 0.09 -17.92 -17.18
N PHE A 52 1.34 -18.36 -17.02
CA PHE A 52 1.70 -19.77 -16.85
C PHE A 52 1.90 -20.19 -15.37
N MET A 53 1.67 -19.30 -14.42
CA MET A 53 1.74 -19.65 -13.00
C MET A 53 0.47 -20.37 -12.54
N ASP A 54 0.59 -21.18 -11.48
CA ASP A 54 -0.46 -22.10 -11.01
C ASP A 54 -1.24 -21.58 -9.79
N PHE A 55 -1.25 -20.27 -9.56
CA PHE A 55 -2.02 -19.66 -8.46
C PHE A 55 -3.39 -19.18 -8.95
N TYR A 56 -4.40 -19.26 -8.09
CA TYR A 56 -5.72 -18.73 -8.44
C TYR A 56 -5.67 -17.21 -8.62
N GLY A 57 -6.14 -16.73 -9.77
CA GLY A 57 -6.15 -15.30 -10.11
C GLY A 57 -4.98 -14.87 -10.98
N HIS A 58 -4.12 -15.78 -11.42
CA HIS A 58 -3.06 -15.49 -12.41
C HIS A 58 -3.63 -14.89 -13.71
N GLN A 59 -4.84 -15.28 -14.08
CA GLN A 59 -5.61 -14.79 -15.23
C GLN A 59 -6.23 -13.39 -15.05
N PHE A 60 -6.14 -12.77 -13.86
CA PHE A 60 -6.69 -11.43 -13.64
C PHE A 60 -5.93 -10.35 -14.41
N GLY A 61 -4.71 -10.66 -14.88
CA GLY A 61 -3.88 -9.78 -15.68
C GLY A 61 -3.28 -8.62 -14.87
N MET A 62 -2.29 -7.97 -15.48
CA MET A 62 -1.56 -6.87 -14.84
C MET A 62 -2.39 -5.62 -14.49
N PRO A 63 -3.49 -5.28 -15.20
CA PRO A 63 -4.37 -4.20 -14.76
C PRO A 63 -4.90 -4.40 -13.33
N ARG A 64 -5.07 -5.65 -12.89
CA ARG A 64 -5.50 -6.01 -11.54
C ARG A 64 -4.33 -6.36 -10.64
N LEU A 65 -3.46 -7.28 -11.06
CA LEU A 65 -2.33 -7.75 -10.26
C LEU A 65 -1.28 -6.67 -9.99
N GLY A 66 -1.22 -5.61 -10.81
CA GLY A 66 -0.35 -4.46 -10.60
C GLY A 66 -0.61 -3.72 -9.28
N TYR A 67 -1.84 -3.79 -8.74
CA TYR A 67 -2.19 -3.30 -7.40
C TYR A 67 -1.54 -4.08 -6.26
N ILE A 68 -0.96 -5.25 -6.55
CA ILE A 68 -0.16 -6.05 -5.61
C ILE A 68 1.33 -5.86 -5.88
N VAL A 69 1.73 -5.96 -7.15
CA VAL A 69 3.13 -5.86 -7.58
C VAL A 69 3.76 -4.52 -7.21
N LEU A 70 3.08 -3.42 -7.53
CA LEU A 70 3.59 -2.07 -7.31
C LEU A 70 3.88 -1.77 -5.82
N PRO A 71 2.90 -1.86 -4.89
CA PRO A 71 3.14 -1.62 -3.47
C PRO A 71 4.18 -2.56 -2.88
N TYR A 72 4.15 -3.86 -3.24
CA TYR A 72 5.11 -4.81 -2.71
C TYR A 72 6.55 -4.46 -3.11
N ALA A 73 6.78 -4.23 -4.42
CA ALA A 73 8.11 -3.89 -4.94
C ALA A 73 8.65 -2.56 -4.38
N ILE A 74 7.81 -1.52 -4.35
CA ILE A 74 8.18 -0.20 -3.84
C ILE A 74 8.52 -0.28 -2.34
N ARG A 75 7.68 -0.93 -1.51
CA ARG A 75 7.91 -1.05 -0.07
C ARG A 75 9.21 -1.78 0.25
N LYS A 76 9.46 -2.91 -0.42
CA LYS A 76 10.70 -3.68 -0.26
C LYS A 76 11.94 -2.88 -0.62
N LYS A 77 11.94 -2.24 -1.81
CA LYS A 77 13.08 -1.44 -2.26
C LYS A 77 13.34 -0.24 -1.34
N ILE A 78 12.29 0.49 -0.94
CA ILE A 78 12.43 1.64 -0.03
C ILE A 78 12.97 1.21 1.35
N GLY A 79 12.54 0.06 1.88
CA GLY A 79 13.04 -0.48 3.14
C GLY A 79 14.57 -0.67 3.12
N ASN A 80 15.08 -1.25 2.03
CA ASN A 80 16.52 -1.45 1.82
C ASN A 80 17.26 -0.11 1.65
N ILE A 81 16.78 0.74 0.73
CA ILE A 81 17.37 2.05 0.43
C ILE A 81 17.51 2.90 1.70
N LYS A 82 16.47 2.96 2.54
CA LYS A 82 16.52 3.76 3.77
C LYS A 82 17.57 3.25 4.76
N SER A 83 17.75 1.93 4.82
CA SER A 83 18.76 1.31 5.69
C SER A 83 20.17 1.67 5.22
N GLU A 84 20.41 1.61 3.91
CA GLU A 84 21.70 1.94 3.29
C GLU A 84 22.04 3.44 3.37
N LEU A 85 21.04 4.31 3.21
CA LEU A 85 21.21 5.76 3.29
C LEU A 85 21.28 6.30 4.74
N GLY A 86 21.16 5.44 5.76
CA GLY A 86 21.08 5.89 7.16
C GLY A 86 19.83 6.73 7.47
N LEU A 87 18.78 6.60 6.65
CA LEU A 87 17.49 7.29 6.79
C LEU A 87 16.46 6.44 7.54
N THR A 88 16.92 5.49 8.35
CA THR A 88 16.06 4.70 9.24
C THR A 88 15.38 5.61 10.26
N GLY A 89 14.20 5.22 10.71
CA GLY A 89 13.50 5.95 11.77
C GLY A 89 14.35 6.01 13.03
N GLY A 90 14.50 7.21 13.60
CA GLY A 90 15.08 7.39 14.94
C GLY A 90 14.14 6.86 16.04
N PRO A 91 14.59 6.82 17.30
CA PRO A 91 13.78 6.34 18.41
C PRO A 91 12.47 7.14 18.54
N TYR A 92 11.40 6.47 18.98
CA TYR A 92 10.14 7.10 19.35
C TYR A 92 10.29 7.68 20.77
N PRO A 93 10.41 9.00 20.93
CA PRO A 93 10.66 9.60 22.23
C PRO A 93 9.40 9.51 23.08
N PRO A 94 9.56 9.50 24.41
CA PRO A 94 8.43 9.69 25.31
C PRO A 94 7.82 11.07 25.07
N ARG A 95 6.50 11.11 24.93
CA ARG A 95 5.72 12.33 24.81
C ARG A 95 5.20 12.74 26.19
N LYS A 96 4.94 14.04 26.35
CA LYS A 96 4.41 14.62 27.60
C LYS A 96 3.01 14.10 27.99
N ASP A 97 2.29 13.49 27.06
CA ASP A 97 0.97 12.87 27.29
C ASP A 97 1.06 11.40 27.72
N GLY A 98 2.26 10.87 27.97
CA GLY A 98 2.49 9.48 28.34
C GLY A 98 2.58 8.51 27.16
N GLY A 99 2.36 8.99 25.92
CA GLY A 99 2.59 8.20 24.72
C GLY A 99 4.06 8.13 24.32
N TYR A 100 4.36 7.33 23.31
CA TYR A 100 5.66 7.31 22.63
C TYR A 100 5.49 7.70 21.17
N GLY A 101 6.46 8.45 20.64
CA GLY A 101 6.54 8.78 19.22
C GLY A 101 6.29 10.25 18.92
N TRP A 102 5.92 10.51 17.67
CA TRP A 102 5.92 11.86 17.10
C TRP A 102 4.54 12.21 16.54
N PHE A 103 4.27 13.49 16.36
CA PHE A 103 3.07 13.93 15.65
C PHE A 103 3.41 14.08 14.17
N ILE A 104 2.63 13.37 13.33
CA ILE A 104 2.62 13.56 11.88
C ILE A 104 1.38 14.42 11.60
N VAL A 105 1.60 15.73 11.47
CA VAL A 105 0.57 16.73 11.22
C VAL A 105 0.69 17.23 9.79
N GLU A 106 -0.32 16.95 8.98
CA GLU A 106 -0.48 17.48 7.64
C GLU A 106 -1.58 18.54 7.68
N GLU A 107 -1.39 19.68 7.02
CA GLU A 107 -2.42 20.71 6.90
C GLU A 107 -3.57 20.22 5.99
N SER A 108 -4.79 20.34 6.47
CA SER A 108 -5.99 19.92 5.75
C SER A 108 -6.51 21.04 4.85
N LYS A 109 -7.08 20.65 3.70
CA LYS A 109 -7.65 21.60 2.72
C LYS A 109 -8.87 22.34 3.26
N ASP A 110 -9.61 21.72 4.18
CA ASP A 110 -10.83 22.25 4.78
C ASP A 110 -11.01 21.74 6.23
N GLU A 111 -12.09 22.17 6.86
CA GLU A 111 -12.44 21.83 8.25
C GLU A 111 -12.86 20.37 8.44
N GLN A 112 -13.04 19.58 7.37
CA GLN A 112 -13.41 18.16 7.49
C GLN A 112 -12.23 17.31 7.96
N ASP A 113 -11.01 17.86 7.90
CA ASP A 113 -9.76 17.22 8.35
C ASP A 113 -9.56 15.81 7.77
N LEU A 114 -9.99 15.64 6.51
CA LEU A 114 -9.87 14.38 5.80
C LEU A 114 -8.40 14.06 5.49
N SER A 115 -8.05 12.78 5.60
CA SER A 115 -6.78 12.23 5.16
C SER A 115 -6.49 12.59 3.70
N GLY A 116 -5.23 12.92 3.40
CA GLY A 116 -4.81 13.15 2.02
C GLY A 116 -5.02 11.93 1.12
N GLU A 117 -5.50 12.15 -0.11
CA GLU A 117 -5.90 11.11 -1.06
C GLU A 117 -4.77 10.14 -1.47
N TYR A 118 -3.51 10.59 -1.38
CA TYR A 118 -2.32 9.81 -1.71
C TYR A 118 -1.75 9.01 -0.54
N ARG A 119 -2.49 8.84 0.56
CA ARG A 119 -2.09 7.90 1.62
C ARG A 119 -2.29 6.47 1.14
N SER A 120 -1.39 5.58 1.58
CA SER A 120 -1.47 4.16 1.27
C SER A 120 -1.17 3.33 2.52
N GLY A 121 -1.62 2.09 2.51
CA GLY A 121 -1.30 1.16 3.59
C GLY A 121 -1.49 -0.29 3.22
N CYS A 122 -1.32 -1.14 4.23
CA CYS A 122 -1.57 -2.56 4.14
C CYS A 122 -2.32 -2.99 5.40
N ASN A 123 -3.55 -3.43 5.23
CA ASN A 123 -4.28 -4.11 6.29
C ASN A 123 -4.03 -5.60 6.14
N ILE A 124 -3.78 -6.26 7.26
CA ILE A 124 -3.44 -7.67 7.29
C ILE A 124 -4.36 -8.31 8.31
N THR A 125 -5.10 -9.30 7.86
CA THR A 125 -6.03 -10.05 8.69
C THR A 125 -5.61 -11.51 8.70
N TYR A 126 -5.46 -12.07 9.89
CA TYR A 126 -5.03 -13.43 10.11
C TYR A 126 -5.67 -13.97 11.39
N GLU A 127 -5.75 -15.28 11.50
CA GLU A 127 -6.18 -15.96 12.73
C GLU A 127 -4.93 -16.24 13.58
N GLU A 128 -4.96 -15.85 14.86
CA GLU A 128 -3.83 -16.03 15.77
C GLU A 128 -3.46 -17.52 15.88
N GLY A 129 -2.17 -17.84 15.73
CA GLY A 129 -1.69 -19.22 15.72
C GLY A 129 -1.81 -19.95 14.37
N LYS A 130 -2.53 -19.39 13.39
CA LYS A 130 -2.52 -19.90 12.01
C LYS A 130 -1.56 -19.12 11.12
N ARG A 131 -0.96 -19.82 10.17
CA ARG A 131 -0.07 -19.27 9.16
C ARG A 131 -0.88 -18.97 7.90
N ASN A 132 -1.85 -18.06 7.97
CA ASN A 132 -2.73 -17.74 6.83
C ASN A 132 -3.06 -16.25 6.89
N CYS A 133 -2.77 -15.49 5.85
CA CYS A 133 -2.91 -14.04 5.88
C CYS A 133 -3.69 -13.52 4.66
N LEU A 134 -4.73 -12.74 4.95
CA LEU A 134 -5.42 -11.92 3.96
C LEU A 134 -4.86 -10.51 4.03
N TYR A 135 -4.37 -10.01 2.90
CA TYR A 135 -3.78 -8.69 2.77
C TYR A 135 -4.74 -7.79 1.98
N TYR A 136 -4.75 -6.51 2.33
CA TYR A 136 -5.38 -5.47 1.55
C TYR A 136 -4.43 -4.29 1.43
N TYR A 137 -3.77 -4.19 0.27
CA TYR A 137 -3.09 -2.97 -0.12
C TYR A 137 -4.11 -1.94 -0.58
N TRP A 138 -4.16 -0.84 0.15
CA TRP A 138 -5.13 0.20 -0.10
C TRP A 138 -4.46 1.53 -0.39
N MET A 139 -5.17 2.33 -1.17
CA MET A 139 -4.93 3.74 -1.41
C MET A 139 -6.13 4.48 -0.86
N GLU A 140 -5.91 5.55 -0.11
CA GLU A 140 -6.94 6.28 0.63
C GLU A 140 -8.10 6.71 -0.27
N LYS A 141 -7.77 7.26 -1.44
CA LYS A 141 -8.72 7.64 -2.49
C LYS A 141 -9.72 6.54 -2.88
N TYR A 142 -9.31 5.28 -2.80
CA TYR A 142 -10.09 4.11 -3.19
C TYR A 142 -10.36 3.15 -2.03
N PHE A 143 -10.12 3.59 -0.80
CA PHE A 143 -10.23 2.73 0.38
C PHE A 143 -11.69 2.37 0.64
N SER A 144 -11.96 1.08 0.72
CA SER A 144 -13.30 0.57 1.04
C SER A 144 -13.37 0.06 2.47
N LYS A 145 -14.10 0.79 3.32
CA LYS A 145 -14.48 0.32 4.66
C LYS A 145 -15.26 -1.01 4.59
N LYS A 146 -16.05 -1.22 3.52
CA LYS A 146 -16.79 -2.48 3.32
C LYS A 146 -15.84 -3.65 3.08
N ILE A 147 -14.79 -3.49 2.28
CA ILE A 147 -13.76 -4.52 2.10
C ILE A 147 -13.10 -4.79 3.45
N ASN A 148 -12.58 -3.74 4.09
CA ASN A 148 -11.83 -3.86 5.33
C ASN A 148 -12.62 -4.57 6.45
N HIS A 149 -13.88 -4.20 6.66
CA HIS A 149 -14.72 -4.83 7.68
C HIS A 149 -15.05 -6.29 7.39
N ASN A 150 -15.04 -6.71 6.13
CA ASN A 150 -15.36 -8.09 5.75
C ASN A 150 -14.13 -9.00 5.64
N MET A 151 -12.91 -8.46 5.73
CA MET A 151 -11.68 -9.28 5.74
C MET A 151 -11.66 -10.27 6.92
N GLN A 152 -12.02 -9.83 8.13
CA GLN A 152 -12.09 -10.71 9.30
C GLN A 152 -13.11 -11.84 9.11
N ARG A 153 -14.25 -11.52 8.49
CA ARG A 153 -15.30 -12.49 8.20
C ARG A 153 -14.81 -13.58 7.23
N LEU A 154 -13.99 -13.23 6.25
CA LEU A 154 -13.38 -14.22 5.35
C LEU A 154 -12.48 -15.21 6.11
N ILE A 155 -11.68 -14.70 7.05
CA ILE A 155 -10.78 -15.51 7.87
C ILE A 155 -11.55 -16.36 8.90
N ASP A 156 -12.52 -15.79 9.62
CA ASP A 156 -13.31 -16.50 10.64
C ASP A 156 -14.07 -17.70 10.07
N ARG A 157 -14.47 -17.61 8.80
CA ARG A 157 -15.16 -18.68 8.06
C ARG A 157 -14.21 -19.62 7.35
N GLN A 158 -12.91 -19.37 7.41
CA GLN A 158 -11.88 -20.10 6.67
C GLN A 158 -12.17 -20.17 5.17
N LEU A 159 -12.81 -19.13 4.63
CA LEU A 159 -13.32 -19.14 3.25
C LEU A 159 -12.20 -19.36 2.23
N PRO A 160 -11.09 -18.58 2.25
CA PRO A 160 -10.01 -18.81 1.30
C PRO A 160 -9.43 -20.23 1.35
N GLN A 161 -9.36 -20.85 2.54
CA GLN A 161 -8.80 -22.19 2.74
C GLN A 161 -9.69 -23.31 2.19
N GLU A 162 -11.01 -23.13 2.26
CA GLU A 162 -11.98 -24.12 1.77
C GLU A 162 -12.23 -23.96 0.25
N CYS A 163 -11.71 -22.91 -0.39
CA CYS A 163 -11.92 -22.65 -1.81
C CYS A 163 -10.97 -23.48 -2.68
N ILE A 164 -11.53 -24.19 -3.66
CA ILE A 164 -10.74 -24.88 -4.70
C ILE A 164 -10.77 -24.01 -5.96
N ASN A 165 -9.61 -23.57 -6.44
CA ASN A 165 -9.49 -22.66 -7.60
C ASN A 165 -10.41 -21.43 -7.47
N GLY A 166 -10.50 -20.90 -6.25
CA GLY A 166 -11.34 -19.75 -5.90
C GLY A 166 -12.85 -20.02 -5.87
N VAL A 167 -13.33 -21.22 -6.19
CA VAL A 167 -14.75 -21.59 -6.07
C VAL A 167 -15.09 -21.83 -4.61
N ILE A 168 -16.16 -21.19 -4.15
CA ILE A 168 -16.67 -21.31 -2.78
C ILE A 168 -17.62 -22.52 -2.74
N PRO A 169 -17.39 -23.51 -1.85
CA PRO A 169 -18.28 -24.66 -1.71
C PRO A 169 -19.71 -24.29 -1.31
N ASP A 170 -20.68 -25.03 -1.84
CA ASP A 170 -22.09 -24.87 -1.48
C ASP A 170 -22.32 -25.10 0.01
N GLY A 171 -23.16 -24.25 0.62
CA GLY A 171 -23.50 -24.32 2.04
C GLY A 171 -22.45 -23.71 2.99
N LEU A 172 -21.29 -23.27 2.49
CA LEU A 172 -20.29 -22.60 3.31
C LEU A 172 -20.70 -21.16 3.70
N LEU A 173 -21.50 -20.51 2.86
CA LEU A 173 -22.03 -19.17 3.10
C LEU A 173 -23.52 -19.20 3.46
N SER A 174 -23.89 -18.46 4.49
CA SER A 174 -25.29 -18.03 4.67
C SER A 174 -25.66 -17.00 3.60
N GLU A 175 -26.95 -16.87 3.27
CA GLU A 175 -27.43 -15.86 2.31
C GLU A 175 -27.03 -14.43 2.69
N ASP A 176 -27.02 -14.14 4.00
CA ASP A 176 -26.64 -12.83 4.54
C ASP A 176 -25.14 -12.57 4.41
N ASP A 177 -24.29 -13.57 4.70
CA ASP A 177 -22.84 -13.47 4.48
C ASP A 177 -22.53 -13.32 2.98
N ARG A 178 -23.19 -14.11 2.14
CA ARG A 178 -23.08 -14.05 0.69
C ARG A 178 -23.42 -12.66 0.15
N LEU A 179 -24.54 -12.07 0.56
CA LEU A 179 -24.96 -10.74 0.13
C LEU A 179 -23.92 -9.68 0.52
N ARG A 180 -23.39 -9.73 1.75
CA ARG A 180 -22.36 -8.79 2.21
C ARG A 180 -21.08 -8.90 1.41
N LEU A 181 -20.60 -10.11 1.14
CA LEU A 181 -19.37 -10.33 0.38
C LEU A 181 -19.52 -9.91 -1.09
N LEU A 182 -20.69 -10.13 -1.70
CA LEU A 182 -21.02 -9.62 -3.03
C LEU A 182 -21.04 -8.08 -3.06
N GLN A 183 -21.63 -7.43 -2.06
CA GLN A 183 -21.66 -5.97 -1.93
C GLN A 183 -20.28 -5.36 -1.66
N ALA A 184 -19.41 -6.09 -0.96
CA ALA A 184 -18.01 -5.71 -0.75
C ALA A 184 -17.12 -6.01 -1.98
N ASN A 185 -17.67 -6.66 -3.02
CA ASN A 185 -16.96 -7.10 -4.21
C ASN A 185 -15.82 -8.09 -3.92
N LEU A 186 -15.88 -8.80 -2.79
CA LEU A 186 -14.90 -9.81 -2.36
C LEU A 186 -15.16 -11.18 -2.97
N ILE A 187 -16.41 -11.41 -3.42
CA ILE A 187 -16.80 -12.59 -4.19
C ILE A 187 -17.62 -12.15 -5.42
N VAL A 188 -17.66 -13.00 -6.44
CA VAL A 188 -18.40 -12.79 -7.69
C VAL A 188 -19.20 -14.04 -8.05
N LYS A 189 -20.34 -13.87 -8.71
CA LYS A 189 -21.13 -15.00 -9.23
C LYS A 189 -20.52 -15.48 -10.55
N SER A 190 -20.29 -16.78 -10.65
CA SER A 190 -19.89 -17.45 -11.89
C SER A 190 -20.88 -18.56 -12.26
N LYS A 191 -20.61 -19.30 -13.34
CA LYS A 191 -21.39 -20.48 -13.71
C LYS A 191 -21.19 -21.65 -12.73
N ASP A 192 -20.04 -21.67 -12.06
CA ASP A 192 -19.60 -22.75 -11.17
C ASP A 192 -19.93 -22.47 -9.69
N GLY A 193 -20.64 -21.37 -9.41
CA GLY A 193 -20.98 -20.93 -8.06
C GLY A 193 -20.45 -19.53 -7.75
N ASP A 194 -20.42 -19.17 -6.48
CA ASP A 194 -19.70 -17.96 -6.06
C ASP A 194 -18.20 -18.24 -6.05
N MET A 195 -17.40 -17.25 -6.46
CA MET A 195 -15.95 -17.34 -6.49
C MET A 195 -15.33 -16.17 -5.74
N LEU A 196 -14.16 -16.38 -5.15
CA LEU A 196 -13.31 -15.30 -4.63
C LEU A 196 -13.02 -14.30 -5.74
N HIS A 197 -12.96 -13.01 -5.42
CA HIS A 197 -12.68 -11.97 -6.42
C HIS A 197 -11.26 -11.42 -6.33
N PHE A 198 -10.39 -12.11 -5.61
CA PHE A 198 -8.99 -11.75 -5.35
C PHE A 198 -8.09 -12.99 -5.47
N PRO A 199 -6.79 -12.82 -5.79
CA PRO A 199 -5.91 -13.96 -5.98
C PRO A 199 -5.60 -14.67 -4.67
N HIS A 200 -5.39 -15.98 -4.78
CA HIS A 200 -5.05 -16.87 -3.69
C HIS A 200 -3.75 -17.58 -4.05
N PHE A 201 -2.73 -17.38 -3.21
CA PHE A 201 -1.41 -17.98 -3.32
C PHE A 201 -1.12 -18.96 -2.19
N THR A 202 -0.37 -20.02 -2.49
CA THR A 202 0.49 -20.66 -1.49
C THR A 202 1.71 -19.80 -1.20
N GLN A 203 2.44 -20.09 -0.13
CA GLN A 203 3.68 -19.37 0.19
C GLN A 203 4.72 -19.46 -0.94
N ASP A 204 4.87 -20.65 -1.54
CA ASP A 204 5.82 -20.88 -2.62
C ASP A 204 5.39 -20.18 -3.92
N GLN A 205 4.10 -20.19 -4.23
CA GLN A 205 3.54 -19.45 -5.38
C GLN A 205 3.75 -17.93 -5.22
N PHE A 206 3.53 -17.38 -4.02
CA PHE A 206 3.78 -15.96 -3.79
C PHE A 206 5.28 -15.63 -3.87
N ALA A 207 6.15 -16.52 -3.38
CA ALA A 207 7.58 -16.35 -3.49
C ALA A 207 8.02 -16.32 -4.97
N GLU A 208 7.56 -17.26 -5.79
CA GLU A 208 7.80 -17.28 -7.24
C GLU A 208 7.26 -16.00 -7.92
N PHE A 209 6.04 -15.61 -7.60
CA PHE A 209 5.41 -14.39 -8.12
C PHE A 209 6.25 -13.14 -7.78
N SER A 210 6.76 -13.06 -6.56
CA SER A 210 7.56 -11.95 -6.08
C SER A 210 8.94 -11.84 -6.75
N GLN A 211 9.51 -12.95 -7.23
CA GLN A 211 10.79 -12.94 -7.95
C GLN A 211 10.68 -12.22 -9.29
N LEU A 212 9.49 -12.22 -9.91
CA LEU A 212 9.24 -11.50 -11.17
C LEU A 212 9.38 -9.98 -11.03
N MET A 213 9.25 -9.44 -9.81
CA MET A 213 9.24 -8.00 -9.55
C MET A 213 10.62 -7.33 -9.59
N LYS A 214 11.67 -8.10 -9.94
CA LYS A 214 13.07 -7.62 -10.09
C LYS A 214 13.51 -6.70 -8.94
N LEU A 215 13.36 -7.17 -7.71
CA LEU A 215 13.63 -6.38 -6.51
C LEU A 215 15.07 -5.84 -6.43
N ASN A 216 16.02 -6.46 -7.14
CA ASN A 216 17.42 -6.04 -7.20
C ASN A 216 17.79 -5.27 -8.50
N ASP A 217 16.80 -4.80 -9.28
CA ASP A 217 17.04 -3.97 -10.46
C ASP A 217 17.61 -2.59 -10.09
N GLU A 218 18.81 -2.29 -10.61
CA GLU A 218 19.54 -1.03 -10.35
C GLU A 218 18.84 0.21 -10.91
N LYS A 219 18.06 0.10 -11.99
CA LYS A 219 17.41 1.25 -12.62
C LYS A 219 16.33 1.79 -11.70
N THR A 220 15.43 0.94 -11.21
CA THR A 220 14.42 1.36 -10.22
C THR A 220 15.06 1.84 -8.93
N GLU A 221 16.13 1.19 -8.49
CA GLU A 221 16.83 1.56 -7.26
C GLU A 221 17.39 2.99 -7.35
N LYS A 222 18.09 3.34 -8.43
CA LYS A 222 18.61 4.70 -8.66
C LYS A 222 17.49 5.76 -8.70
N LEU A 223 16.36 5.44 -9.33
CA LEU A 223 15.19 6.32 -9.34
C LEU A 223 14.62 6.53 -7.93
N LEU A 224 14.44 5.46 -7.16
CA LEU A 224 13.92 5.52 -5.80
C LEU A 224 14.89 6.22 -4.84
N VAL A 225 16.20 5.98 -4.94
CA VAL A 225 17.22 6.72 -4.17
C VAL A 225 17.14 8.21 -4.46
N SER A 226 17.05 8.59 -5.74
CA SER A 226 16.92 9.99 -6.15
C SER A 226 15.64 10.63 -5.60
N LEU A 227 14.54 9.88 -5.60
CA LEU A 227 13.25 10.32 -5.07
C LEU A 227 13.29 10.50 -3.54
N VAL A 228 13.82 9.51 -2.80
CA VAL A 228 13.97 9.57 -1.35
C VAL A 228 14.87 10.74 -0.94
N HIS A 229 15.98 10.96 -1.63
CA HIS A 229 16.85 12.13 -1.40
C HIS A 229 16.14 13.45 -1.69
N SER A 230 15.35 13.53 -2.77
CA SER A 230 14.62 14.75 -3.13
C SER A 230 13.59 15.09 -2.05
N ILE A 231 12.80 14.10 -1.60
CA ILE A 231 11.83 14.25 -0.51
C ILE A 231 12.53 14.68 0.77
N HIS A 232 13.61 14.00 1.17
CA HIS A 232 14.36 14.34 2.37
C HIS A 232 14.91 15.77 2.32
N LYS A 233 15.50 16.18 1.19
CA LYS A 233 16.00 17.55 0.99
C LYS A 233 14.89 18.58 1.13
N SER A 234 13.71 18.33 0.56
CA SER A 234 12.58 19.25 0.73
C SER A 234 12.19 19.42 2.19
N PHE A 235 12.16 18.35 2.99
CA PHE A 235 11.92 18.47 4.43
C PHE A 235 12.97 19.33 5.14
N ILE A 236 14.26 19.20 4.80
CA ILE A 236 15.31 20.06 5.39
C ILE A 236 15.03 21.55 5.15
N ASP A 237 14.46 21.91 3.99
CA ASP A 237 14.29 23.30 3.59
C ASP A 237 13.22 24.03 4.41
N PHE A 238 12.16 23.34 4.86
CA PHE A 238 11.07 23.96 5.64
C PHE A 238 11.00 23.51 7.11
N VAL A 239 11.65 22.41 7.49
CA VAL A 239 11.65 21.93 8.87
C VAL A 239 12.57 22.79 9.74
N PRO A 240 12.09 23.31 10.89
CA PRO A 240 12.96 24.04 11.81
C PRO A 240 14.09 23.17 12.37
N LYS A 241 15.30 23.73 12.47
CA LYS A 241 16.52 23.03 12.93
C LYS A 241 16.40 22.20 14.20
N ARG A 242 15.59 22.65 15.17
CA ARG A 242 15.33 21.91 16.42
C ARG A 242 14.62 20.56 16.21
N LEU A 243 14.00 20.35 15.05
CA LEU A 243 13.23 19.16 14.68
C LEU A 243 13.94 18.33 13.59
N ASP A 244 15.19 18.65 13.21
CA ASP A 244 15.93 17.95 12.14
C ASP A 244 15.97 16.43 12.37
N SER A 245 16.08 16.00 13.63
CA SER A 245 16.10 14.57 14.00
C SER A 245 14.78 13.84 13.73
N GLN A 246 13.68 14.55 13.44
CA GLN A 246 12.36 13.99 13.15
C GLN A 246 12.11 13.81 11.64
N ILE A 247 12.97 14.38 10.78
CA ILE A 247 12.79 14.38 9.32
C ILE A 247 12.66 12.95 8.78
N ASN A 248 13.54 12.03 9.20
CA ASN A 248 13.57 10.66 8.68
C ASN A 248 12.25 9.91 8.87
N GLN A 249 11.49 10.20 9.93
CA GLN A 249 10.19 9.55 10.16
C GLN A 249 9.13 10.10 9.22
N TRP A 250 9.13 11.42 8.98
CA TRP A 250 8.27 12.02 7.98
C TRP A 250 8.58 11.54 6.57
N VAL A 251 9.86 11.46 6.22
CA VAL A 251 10.30 10.85 4.97
C VAL A 251 9.80 9.42 4.90
N SER A 252 9.91 8.63 5.97
CA SER A 252 9.39 7.26 6.04
C SER A 252 7.90 7.15 5.75
N SER A 253 7.09 8.05 6.31
CA SER A 253 5.64 8.06 6.05
C SER A 253 5.32 8.53 4.63
N PHE A 254 6.00 9.57 4.16
CA PHE A 254 5.75 10.17 2.85
C PHE A 254 6.19 9.26 1.69
N VAL A 255 7.29 8.53 1.83
CA VAL A 255 7.76 7.62 0.77
C VAL A 255 6.79 6.47 0.50
N HIS A 256 5.92 6.11 1.46
CA HIS A 256 4.85 5.14 1.20
C HIS A 256 3.69 5.72 0.37
N SER A 257 3.54 7.05 0.31
CA SER A 257 2.61 7.72 -0.61
C SER A 257 3.07 7.66 -2.07
N ILE A 258 4.36 7.41 -2.34
CA ILE A 258 4.90 7.22 -3.71
C ILE A 258 4.11 6.15 -4.46
N THR A 259 3.73 5.06 -3.78
CA THR A 259 2.90 4.01 -4.38
C THR A 259 1.60 4.58 -4.95
N CYS A 260 0.92 5.49 -4.26
CA CYS A 260 -0.33 6.09 -4.77
C CYS A 260 -0.06 6.98 -5.98
N TYR A 261 0.97 7.83 -5.94
CA TYR A 261 1.27 8.69 -7.08
C TYR A 261 1.62 7.89 -8.34
N VAL A 262 2.42 6.84 -8.19
CA VAL A 262 2.77 5.95 -9.30
C VAL A 262 1.54 5.18 -9.79
N ALA A 263 0.68 4.72 -8.88
CA ALA A 263 -0.56 4.04 -9.25
C ALA A 263 -1.51 4.96 -10.04
N GLU A 264 -1.71 6.21 -9.62
CA GLU A 264 -2.53 7.18 -10.35
C GLU A 264 -1.99 7.46 -11.74
N GLU A 265 -0.67 7.58 -11.89
CA GLU A 265 -0.03 7.73 -13.20
C GLU A 265 -0.23 6.48 -14.08
N LEU A 266 -0.15 5.28 -13.50
CA LEU A 266 -0.43 4.04 -14.24
C LEU A 266 -1.92 3.90 -14.61
N ILE A 267 -2.84 4.36 -13.75
CA ILE A 267 -4.28 4.41 -14.04
C ILE A 267 -4.54 5.40 -15.18
N SER A 268 -3.93 6.59 -15.14
CA SER A 268 -4.14 7.62 -16.17
C SER A 268 -3.64 7.20 -17.56
N ARG A 269 -2.63 6.31 -17.60
CA ARG A 269 -2.11 5.67 -18.82
C ARG A 269 -2.91 4.44 -19.27
N GLY A 270 -3.90 3.99 -18.48
CA GLY A 270 -4.68 2.78 -18.77
C GLY A 270 -3.93 1.47 -18.51
N VAL A 271 -2.83 1.51 -17.76
CA VAL A 271 -2.02 0.32 -17.40
C VAL A 271 -2.65 -0.43 -16.24
N LEU A 272 -3.06 0.29 -15.19
CA LEU A 272 -3.87 -0.25 -14.10
C LEU A 272 -5.36 -0.07 -14.40
N GLU A 273 -6.18 -1.04 -13.98
CA GLU A 273 -7.63 -0.93 -14.10
C GLU A 273 -8.11 0.27 -13.29
N ALA A 274 -8.85 1.19 -13.94
CA ALA A 274 -9.44 2.33 -13.25
C ALA A 274 -10.55 1.84 -12.29
N PRO A 275 -10.61 2.36 -11.05
CA PRO A 275 -11.68 2.00 -10.13
C PRO A 275 -13.05 2.43 -10.68
N GLY A 276 -14.03 1.52 -10.66
CA GLY A 276 -15.39 1.82 -11.08
C GLY A 276 -16.23 2.47 -9.97
N ASP A 277 -17.31 3.15 -10.35
CA ASP A 277 -18.17 3.89 -9.41
C ASP A 277 -19.13 2.99 -8.62
N GLU A 278 -19.49 1.82 -9.16
CA GLU A 278 -20.55 0.97 -8.60
C GLU A 278 -20.06 0.00 -7.51
N LYS A 279 -18.82 -0.49 -7.64
CA LYS A 279 -18.29 -1.57 -6.79
C LYS A 279 -16.95 -1.20 -6.17
N PRO A 280 -16.73 -1.56 -4.89
CA PRO A 280 -15.43 -1.41 -4.25
C PRO A 280 -14.29 -2.03 -5.05
N LEU A 281 -13.16 -1.33 -5.13
CA LEU A 281 -11.94 -1.82 -5.77
C LEU A 281 -11.28 -2.92 -4.92
N VAL A 282 -11.32 -4.15 -5.41
CA VAL A 282 -10.78 -5.33 -4.72
C VAL A 282 -9.35 -5.67 -5.13
N ASN A 283 -8.78 -5.00 -6.14
CA ASN A 283 -7.54 -5.41 -6.80
C ASN A 283 -6.29 -5.42 -5.91
N GLY A 284 -6.31 -4.70 -4.78
CA GLY A 284 -5.25 -4.75 -3.76
C GLY A 284 -5.45 -5.83 -2.69
N VAL A 285 -6.54 -6.59 -2.73
CA VAL A 285 -6.80 -7.72 -1.82
C VAL A 285 -6.14 -8.96 -2.38
N PHE A 286 -5.48 -9.75 -1.53
CA PHE A 286 -4.95 -11.06 -1.88
C PHE A 286 -4.74 -11.92 -0.65
N TYR A 287 -4.79 -13.23 -0.82
CA TYR A 287 -4.61 -14.18 0.27
C TYR A 287 -3.36 -15.03 0.04
N VAL A 288 -2.58 -15.25 1.11
CA VAL A 288 -1.39 -16.10 1.08
C VAL A 288 -1.47 -17.11 2.21
N GLU A 289 -1.44 -18.39 1.85
CA GLU A 289 -1.22 -19.49 2.78
C GLU A 289 0.22 -19.50 3.24
N GLY A 290 0.44 -19.77 4.51
CA GLY A 290 1.76 -19.81 5.12
C GLY A 290 2.12 -18.55 5.91
N LYS A 291 3.42 -18.40 6.16
CA LYS A 291 3.89 -17.41 7.13
C LYS A 291 3.58 -15.98 6.66
N TYR A 292 3.40 -15.10 7.63
CA TYR A 292 3.37 -13.66 7.43
C TYR A 292 4.49 -13.21 6.48
N ILE A 293 4.11 -12.47 5.44
CA ILE A 293 5.03 -11.82 4.53
C ILE A 293 5.44 -10.53 5.20
N SER A 294 6.71 -10.43 5.61
CA SER A 294 7.24 -9.13 6.03
C SER A 294 7.19 -8.19 4.85
N LEU A 295 6.67 -6.99 5.06
CA LEU A 295 6.69 -5.90 4.10
C LEU A 295 7.90 -5.03 4.39
#